data_AF-A0A1F8NXV3-F1
#
_entry.id   AF-A0A1F8NXV3-F1
#
_cell.length_a   1.000
_cell.length_b   1.000
_cell.length_c   1.000
_cell.angle_alpha   90.00
_cell.angle_beta   90.00
_cell.angle_gamma   90.00
#
_symmetry.space_group_name_H-M   'P 1'
#
loop_
_entity.id
_entity.type
_entity.pdbx_description
1 polymer ?
#
loop_
_entity_poly.entity_id
_entity_poly.type
_entity_poly.pdbx_seq_one_letter_code
_entity_poly.pdbx_strand_id
1 'polypeptide(L)'
;MDTEFCLRLLSHGYKIRVACDARLHHTFGNRKRKRWGPFTFYPTFHSPERWYTISRNRIQMIKSYGCHFPHWLSYELVATGYVLVRMLLTENDRLAKISALIKGTWDGFSGKLGRPSWALDETDKTK
;
A
#
# COMPACT_ATOMS: atom_id res chain seq x y z
N MET A 1 7.14 -5.60 2.48
CA MET A 1 6.59 -4.91 1.29
C MET A 1 7.69 -4.91 0.25
N ASP A 2 7.40 -5.29 -0.99
CA ASP A 2 8.44 -5.52 -2.00
C ASP A 2 9.27 -4.26 -2.27
N THR A 3 8.62 -3.09 -2.27
CA THR A 3 9.29 -1.79 -2.37
C THR A 3 10.34 -1.56 -1.28
N GLU A 4 10.06 -1.94 -0.03
CA GLU A 4 11.02 -1.82 1.08
C GLU A 4 12.28 -2.64 0.80
N PHE A 5 12.10 -3.87 0.34
CA PHE A 5 13.21 -4.77 0.03
C PHE A 5 14.06 -4.22 -1.12
N CYS A 6 13.42 -3.70 -2.16
CA CYS A 6 14.11 -3.03 -3.26
C CYS A 6 14.92 -1.82 -2.79
N LEU A 7 14.32 -0.93 -1.99
CA LEU A 7 15.01 0.25 -1.46
C LEU A 7 16.19 -0.15 -0.56
N ARG A 8 16.03 -1.18 0.26
CA ARG A 8 17.09 -1.74 1.09
C ARG A 8 18.25 -2.30 0.26
N LEU A 9 17.96 -3.04 -0.80
CA LEU A 9 19.02 -3.53 -1.70
C LEU A 9 19.77 -2.37 -2.36
N LEU A 10 19.04 -1.38 -2.88
CA LEU A 10 19.65 -0.20 -3.50
C LEU A 10 20.51 0.58 -2.50
N SER A 11 20.08 0.71 -1.24
CA SER A 11 20.84 1.44 -0.21
C SER A 11 22.16 0.74 0.18
N HIS A 12 22.29 -0.55 -0.14
CA HIS A 12 23.53 -1.33 0.04
C HIS A 12 24.34 -1.46 -1.26
N GLY A 13 24.01 -0.70 -2.31
CA GLY A 13 24.76 -0.68 -3.56
C GLY A 13 24.45 -1.83 -4.53
N TYR A 14 23.44 -2.65 -4.23
CA TYR A 14 22.99 -3.69 -5.16
C TYR A 14 22.24 -3.09 -6.35
N LYS A 15 22.21 -3.83 -7.47
CA LYS A 15 21.48 -3.46 -8.67
C LYS A 15 20.23 -4.32 -8.81
N ILE A 16 19.09 -3.69 -9.09
CA ILE A 16 17.84 -4.37 -9.39
C ILE A 16 17.73 -4.53 -10.91
N ARG A 17 17.43 -5.74 -11.38
CA ARG A 17 17.23 -6.09 -12.80
C ARG A 17 15.90 -6.80 -12.98
N VAL A 18 15.27 -6.59 -14.12
CA VAL A 18 14.07 -7.31 -14.54
C VAL A 18 14.46 -8.26 -15.65
N ALA A 19 14.15 -9.55 -15.50
CA ALA A 19 14.36 -10.55 -16.54
C ALA A 19 13.14 -10.55 -17.47
N CYS A 20 13.24 -9.83 -18.60
CA CYS A 20 12.11 -9.64 -19.52
C CYS A 20 11.57 -10.95 -20.12
N ASP A 21 12.43 -11.97 -20.27
CA ASP A 21 12.04 -13.26 -20.83
C ASP A 21 11.42 -14.21 -19.80
N ALA A 22 11.57 -13.91 -18.50
CA ALA A 22 10.97 -14.70 -17.44
C ALA A 22 9.47 -14.37 -17.33
N ARG A 23 8.62 -15.34 -17.68
CA ARG A 23 7.16 -15.19 -17.60
C ARG A 23 6.64 -15.74 -16.28
N LEU A 24 6.05 -14.86 -15.46
CA LEU A 24 5.31 -15.24 -14.26
C LEU A 24 3.81 -15.18 -14.53
N HIS A 25 3.17 -16.34 -14.59
CA HIS A 25 1.71 -16.42 -14.66
C HIS A 25 1.12 -16.11 -13.29
N HIS A 26 0.48 -14.95 -13.16
CA HIS A 26 -0.20 -14.57 -11.92
C HIS A 26 -1.64 -14.13 -12.20
N THR A 27 -2.54 -14.52 -11.33
CA THR A 27 -3.94 -14.07 -11.34
C THR A 27 -4.06 -12.90 -10.37
N PHE A 28 -4.41 -11.72 -10.89
CA PHE A 28 -4.80 -10.62 -10.01
C PHE A 28 -6.12 -10.99 -9.32
N GLY A 29 -6.09 -11.12 -7.99
CA GLY A 29 -7.28 -11.48 -7.21
C GLY A 29 -8.45 -10.53 -7.45
N ASN A 30 -9.65 -11.10 -7.52
CA ASN A 30 -11.00 -10.53 -7.39
C ASN A 30 -11.17 -9.01 -7.66
N ARG A 31 -10.67 -8.50 -8.79
CA ARG A 31 -10.88 -7.11 -9.22
C ARG A 31 -12.34 -6.93 -9.62
N LYS A 32 -13.17 -6.44 -8.71
CA LYS A 32 -14.56 -6.11 -9.02
C LYS A 32 -14.60 -4.90 -9.97
N ARG A 33 -15.27 -5.04 -11.12
CA ARG A 33 -15.49 -3.95 -12.07
C ARG A 33 -16.62 -3.06 -11.54
N LYS A 34 -16.40 -1.74 -11.47
CA LYS A 34 -17.50 -0.76 -11.29
C LYS A 34 -17.65 0.12 -12.53
N ARG A 35 -18.90 0.45 -12.86
CA ARG A 35 -19.26 1.31 -13.98
C ARG A 35 -19.96 2.56 -13.43
N TRP A 36 -19.53 3.73 -13.86
CA TRP A 36 -20.21 5.00 -13.61
C TRP A 36 -20.39 5.70 -14.96
N GLY A 37 -21.60 5.60 -15.53
CA GLY A 37 -21.90 6.08 -16.87
C GLY A 37 -21.03 5.41 -17.96
N PRO A 38 -20.37 6.20 -18.85
CA PRO A 38 -19.45 5.65 -19.86
C PRO A 38 -18.11 5.19 -19.27
N PHE A 39 -17.80 5.58 -18.03
CA PHE A 39 -16.52 5.27 -17.40
C PHE A 39 -16.55 3.91 -16.70
N THR A 40 -15.62 3.02 -17.08
CA THR A 40 -15.33 1.78 -16.36
C THR A 40 -14.10 1.99 -15.50
N PHE A 41 -14.20 1.70 -14.20
CA PHE A 41 -13.05 1.74 -13.30
C PHE A 41 -12.96 0.46 -12.49
N TYR A 42 -11.72 0.16 -12.07
CA TYR A 42 -11.39 -0.93 -11.17
C TYR A 42 -11.00 -0.28 -9.84
N PRO A 43 -11.94 -0.14 -8.89
CA PRO A 43 -11.58 0.28 -7.54
C PRO A 43 -10.65 -0.76 -6.94
N THR A 44 -9.65 -0.31 -6.19
CA THR A 44 -8.72 -1.22 -5.53
C THR A 44 -9.40 -2.03 -4.42
N PHE A 45 -10.58 -1.58 -3.94
CA PHE A 45 -11.40 -2.23 -2.90
C PHE A 45 -10.61 -2.73 -1.70
N HIS A 46 -9.51 -2.05 -1.38
CA HIS A 46 -8.75 -2.37 -0.19
C HIS A 46 -9.64 -2.14 1.03
N SER A 47 -9.67 -3.13 1.90
CA SER A 47 -10.37 -3.05 3.17
C SER A 47 -9.71 -1.98 4.04
N PRO A 48 -10.43 -1.42 5.04
CA PRO A 48 -9.84 -0.47 5.98
C PRO A 48 -8.56 -1.00 6.64
N GLU A 49 -8.51 -2.29 6.97
CA GLU A 49 -7.35 -2.97 7.56
C GLU A 49 -6.14 -2.89 6.62
N ARG A 50 -6.35 -3.12 5.33
CA ARG A 50 -5.30 -3.00 4.33
C ARG A 50 -4.80 -1.57 4.20
N TRP A 51 -5.70 -0.59 4.25
CA TRP A 51 -5.34 0.84 4.24
C TRP A 51 -4.51 1.23 5.45
N TYR A 52 -4.85 0.73 6.63
CA TYR A 52 -4.05 0.89 7.84
C TYR A 52 -2.63 0.33 7.67
N THR A 53 -2.49 -0.91 7.18
CA THR A 53 -1.16 -1.53 6.98
C THR A 53 -0.32 -0.78 5.95
N ILE A 54 -0.92 -0.37 4.82
CA ILE A 54 -0.23 0.39 3.78
C ILE A 54 0.27 1.72 4.32
N SER A 55 -0.59 2.50 4.99
CA SER A 55 -0.20 3.81 5.50
C SER A 55 0.88 3.70 6.59
N ARG A 56 0.75 2.73 7.50
CA ARG A 56 1.74 2.47 8.53
C ARG A 56 3.11 2.10 7.97
N ASN A 57 3.15 1.14 7.03
CA ASN A 57 4.40 0.70 6.42
C ASN A 57 5.02 1.79 5.55
N ARG A 58 4.20 2.61 4.89
CA ARG A 58 4.67 3.76 4.10
C ARG A 58 5.47 4.74 4.96
N ILE A 59 4.96 5.12 6.14
CA ILE A 59 5.68 6.05 7.02
C ILE A 59 7.04 5.49 7.41
N GLN A 60 7.13 4.20 7.71
CA GLN A 60 8.41 3.56 8.00
C GLN A 60 9.37 3.65 6.81
N MET A 61 8.91 3.34 5.59
CA MET A 61 9.76 3.43 4.40
C MET A 61 10.21 4.87 4.12
N ILE A 62 9.32 5.86 4.27
CA ILE A 62 9.66 7.27 4.07
C ILE A 62 10.75 7.69 5.07
N LYS A 63 10.61 7.31 6.34
CA LYS A 63 11.63 7.59 7.37
C LYS A 63 12.97 6.94 7.06
N SER A 64 12.96 5.68 6.64
CA SER A 64 14.20 4.92 6.39
C SER A 64 14.91 5.29 5.09
N TYR A 65 14.15 5.62 4.03
CA TYR A 65 14.67 5.69 2.66
C TYR A 65 14.38 7.02 1.94
N GLY A 66 13.48 7.86 2.46
CA GLY A 66 12.98 9.04 1.75
C GLY A 66 14.06 10.05 1.38
N CYS A 67 14.97 10.35 2.30
CA CYS A 67 16.08 11.27 2.05
C CYS A 67 17.13 10.68 1.09
N HIS A 68 17.31 9.36 1.09
CA HIS A 68 18.29 8.69 0.23
C HIS A 68 17.77 8.52 -1.21
N PHE A 69 16.46 8.42 -1.39
CA PHE A 69 15.81 8.25 -2.69
C PHE A 69 14.71 9.31 -2.93
N PRO A 70 15.08 10.58 -3.19
CA PRO A 70 14.10 11.66 -3.33
C PRO A 70 13.14 11.49 -4.51
N HIS A 71 13.60 10.87 -5.60
CA HIS A 71 12.76 10.52 -6.76
C HIS A 71 11.69 9.48 -6.41
N TRP A 72 12.02 8.50 -5.58
CA TRP A 72 11.04 7.53 -5.10
C TRP A 72 10.06 8.20 -4.13
N LEU A 73 10.55 9.05 -3.22
CA LEU A 73 9.72 9.77 -2.27
C LEU A 73 8.69 10.65 -3.00
N SER A 74 9.10 11.43 -4.00
CA SER A 74 8.18 12.28 -4.76
C SER A 74 7.12 11.45 -5.49
N TYR A 75 7.51 10.35 -6.13
CA TYR A 75 6.59 9.41 -6.75
C TYR A 75 5.59 8.85 -5.73
N GLU A 76 6.04 8.39 -4.57
CA GLU A 76 5.19 7.81 -3.53
C GLU A 76 4.18 8.82 -2.99
N LEU A 77 4.57 10.09 -2.81
CA LEU A 77 3.68 11.16 -2.37
C LEU A 77 2.59 11.47 -3.41
N VAL A 78 2.97 11.60 -4.69
CA VAL A 78 2.02 11.84 -5.79
C VAL A 78 1.07 10.66 -5.96
N ALA A 79 1.60 9.43 -5.97
CA ALA A 79 0.80 8.21 -6.08
C ALA A 79 -0.18 8.08 -4.89
N THR A 80 0.27 8.40 -3.68
CA THR A 80 -0.59 8.40 -2.48
C THR A 80 -1.72 9.41 -2.61
N GLY A 81 -1.41 10.64 -3.00
CA GLY A 81 -2.41 11.70 -3.21
C GLY A 81 -3.43 11.29 -4.26
N TYR A 82 -2.98 10.72 -5.38
CA TYR A 82 -3.86 10.23 -6.44
C TYR A 82 -4.84 9.15 -5.94
N VAL A 83 -4.36 8.15 -5.19
CA VAL A 83 -5.25 7.09 -4.68
C VAL A 83 -6.20 7.64 -3.60
N LEU A 84 -5.76 8.56 -2.76
CA LEU A 84 -6.62 9.23 -1.77
C LEU A 84 -7.78 9.99 -2.44
N VAL A 85 -7.49 10.80 -3.46
CA VAL A 85 -8.52 11.51 -4.22
C VAL A 85 -9.50 10.52 -4.85
N ARG A 86 -9.01 9.43 -5.46
CA ARG A 86 -9.90 8.39 -6.02
C ARG A 86 -10.76 7.70 -4.96
N MET A 87 -10.21 7.36 -3.79
CA MET A 87 -10.97 6.77 -2.68
C MET A 87 -12.11 7.70 -2.26
N LEU A 88 -11.82 8.99 -2.08
CA LEU A 88 -12.80 10.00 -1.67
C LEU A 88 -13.94 10.18 -2.69
N LEU A 89 -13.64 10.07 -3.98
CA LEU A 89 -14.62 10.27 -5.04
C LEU A 89 -15.46 9.03 -5.35
N THR A 90 -14.92 7.82 -5.14
CA THR A 90 -15.50 6.60 -5.77
C THR A 90 -15.98 5.51 -4.81
N GLU A 91 -15.58 5.55 -3.53
CA GLU A 91 -15.91 4.48 -2.58
C GLU A 91 -17.04 4.90 -1.63
N ASN A 92 -17.82 3.94 -1.13
CA ASN A 92 -18.93 4.23 -0.23
C ASN A 92 -18.45 4.28 1.24
N ASP A 93 -17.54 3.38 1.64
CA ASP A 93 -17.03 3.26 3.02
C ASP A 93 -15.84 4.20 3.31
N ARG A 94 -15.89 5.43 2.81
CA ARG A 94 -14.78 6.40 2.80
C ARG A 94 -14.29 6.68 4.21
N LEU A 95 -15.22 6.92 5.14
CA LEU A 95 -14.91 7.31 6.52
C LEU A 95 -14.08 6.26 7.27
N ALA A 96 -14.46 4.97 7.14
CA ALA A 96 -13.73 3.88 7.76
C ALA A 96 -12.30 3.77 7.20
N LYS A 97 -12.13 3.96 5.89
CA LYS A 97 -10.82 3.90 5.22
C LYS A 97 -9.94 5.09 5.55
N ILE A 98 -10.51 6.29 5.61
CA ILE A 98 -9.78 7.50 6.05
C ILE A 98 -9.33 7.35 7.50
N SER A 99 -10.22 6.91 8.39
CA SER A 99 -9.88 6.65 9.79
C SER A 99 -8.75 5.63 9.92
N ALA A 100 -8.84 4.51 9.19
CA ALA A 100 -7.79 3.50 9.18
C ALA A 100 -6.46 4.03 8.62
N LEU A 101 -6.51 4.87 7.57
CA LEU A 101 -5.34 5.51 6.99
C LEU A 101 -4.67 6.46 7.99
N ILE A 102 -5.44 7.32 8.67
CA ILE A 102 -4.94 8.25 9.69
C ILE A 102 -4.32 7.47 10.85
N LYS A 103 -5.03 6.47 11.36
CA LYS A 103 -4.54 5.62 12.45
C LYS A 103 -3.24 4.91 12.07
N GLY A 104 -3.17 4.33 10.87
CA GLY A 104 -1.96 3.66 10.40
C GLY A 104 -0.79 4.62 10.22
N THR A 105 -1.06 5.83 9.70
CA THR A 105 -0.07 6.91 9.59
C THR A 105 0.50 7.27 10.97
N TRP A 106 -0.37 7.51 11.95
CA TRP A 106 0.01 7.83 13.32
C TRP A 106 0.86 6.72 13.96
N ASP A 107 0.39 5.46 13.88
CA ASP A 107 1.11 4.31 14.43
C ASP A 107 2.48 4.12 13.74
N GLY A 108 2.59 4.42 12.44
CA GLY A 108 3.85 4.42 11.71
C GLY A 108 4.80 5.52 12.21
N PHE A 109 4.27 6.69 12.57
CA PHE A 109 5.06 7.72 13.24
C PHE A 109 5.51 7.29 14.64
N SER A 110 4.67 6.60 15.40
CA SER A 110 4.98 6.05 16.73
C SER A 110 5.87 4.79 16.71
N GLY A 111 6.22 4.26 15.54
CA GLY A 111 7.08 3.07 15.42
C GLY A 111 6.40 1.74 15.79
N LYS A 112 5.06 1.69 15.84
CA LYS A 112 4.30 0.47 16.17
C LYS A 112 4.19 -0.47 14.97
N LEU A 113 5.28 -1.17 14.65
CA LEU A 113 5.37 -2.03 13.46
C LEU A 113 4.92 -3.48 13.69
N GLY A 114 4.54 -3.84 14.91
CA GLY A 114 4.05 -5.19 15.25
C GLY A 114 2.83 -5.62 14.43
N ARG A 115 2.52 -6.93 14.45
CA ARG A 115 1.30 -7.44 13.80
C ARG A 115 0.08 -6.77 14.44
N PRO A 116 -0.80 -6.13 13.64
CA PRO A 116 -2.02 -5.57 14.19
C PRO A 116 -2.95 -6.68 14.69
N SER A 117 -3.78 -6.39 15.69
CA SER A 117 -4.61 -7.38 16.38
C SER A 117 -5.49 -8.21 15.45
N TRP A 118 -6.10 -7.59 14.43
CA TRP A 118 -6.94 -8.27 13.44
C TRP A 118 -6.20 -9.31 12.59
N ALA A 119 -4.87 -9.21 12.47
CA ALA A 119 -4.06 -10.20 11.76
C ALA A 119 -3.79 -11.46 12.61
N LEU A 120 -4.06 -11.41 13.92
CA LEU A 120 -3.98 -12.57 14.82
C LEU A 120 -5.27 -13.40 14.73
N ASP A 121 -6.42 -12.73 14.56
CA ASP A 121 -7.73 -13.37 14.43
C ASP A 121 -7.88 -14.16 13.12
N GLU A 122 -7.19 -13.76 12.04
CA GLU A 122 -7.18 -14.50 10.77
C GLU A 122 -6.35 -15.78 10.85
N THR A 123 -5.26 -15.79 11.61
CA THR A 123 -4.41 -16.99 11.76
C THR A 123 -5.07 -18.10 12.58
N ASP A 124 -6.01 -17.74 13.46
CA ASP A 124 -6.74 -18.69 14.30
C ASP A 124 -7.93 -19.35 13.56
N LYS A 125 -8.43 -18.71 12.49
CA LYS A 125 -9.49 -19.25 11.62
C LYS A 125 -8.98 -20.22 10.54
N THR A 126 -7.67 -20.31 10.38
CA THR A 126 -7.00 -21.21 9.41
C THR A 126 -6.37 -22.45 10.06
N LYS A 127 -6.58 -22.65 11.37
CA LYS A 127 -6.32 -23.90 12.07
C LYS A 127 -7.62 -24.68 12.24
#